data_AF-A0AAP6B983-F1
#
_entry.id   AF-A0AAP6B983-F1
#
_cell.length_a   1.000
_cell.length_b   1.000
_cell.length_c   1.000
_cell.angle_alpha   90.00
_cell.angle_beta   90.00
_cell.angle_gamma   90.00
#
_symmetry.space_group_name_H-M   'P 1'
#
loop_
_entity.id
_entity.type
_entity.pdbx_description
1 polymer ?
#
loop_
_entity_poly.entity_id
_entity_poly.type
_entity_poly.pdbx_seq_one_letter_code
_entity_poly.pdbx_strand_id
1 'polypeptide(L)'
;MTAALPRQAAPPDEPSRPPEDRGHVIRRRALTLLIIVLLIGVPAGYLVISAAQSRDSGKDKEAKYSATGLSKGWPSKVQRRLYDVPVPHPSVNVAYYETNNWRTSRLYVQFQTTNAGLDEFLADLGLTRADLVKGEIAVNARDQGITGWNFTGPGARPGDNLGLVKEQKNPKPTLDVVVNTWNTDNPFVYVVSRTSP
;
A
#
# COMPACT_ATOMS: atom_id res chain seq x y z
N MET A 1 77.25 10.59 -32.14
CA MET A 1 76.36 9.41 -32.16
C MET A 1 74.94 9.95 -31.99
N THR A 2 73.92 9.74 -32.82
CA THR A 2 73.68 8.83 -33.95
C THR A 2 72.40 9.33 -34.64
N ALA A 3 72.43 9.44 -35.97
CA ALA A 3 71.36 9.21 -36.96
C ALA A 3 69.92 9.71 -36.70
N ALA A 4 69.49 10.76 -37.43
CA ALA A 4 68.07 11.08 -37.66
C ALA A 4 67.51 10.23 -38.82
N LEU A 5 66.40 9.53 -38.55
CA LEU A 5 65.73 8.54 -39.40
C LEU A 5 65.08 9.14 -40.68
N PRO A 6 64.88 8.33 -41.74
CA PRO A 6 64.53 8.81 -43.09
C PRO A 6 63.03 9.13 -43.29
N ARG A 7 62.79 9.98 -44.31
CA ARG A 7 61.49 10.37 -44.88
C ARG A 7 60.54 9.20 -45.12
N GLN A 8 59.31 9.34 -44.65
CA GLN A 8 58.20 8.44 -44.97
C GLN A 8 57.53 8.87 -46.29
N ALA A 9 57.35 7.91 -47.21
CA ALA A 9 56.78 8.11 -48.54
C ALA A 9 55.25 8.24 -48.51
N ALA A 10 54.69 8.94 -49.52
CA ALA A 10 53.25 9.15 -49.68
C ALA A 10 52.51 7.84 -50.04
N PRO A 11 51.26 7.66 -49.57
CA PRO A 11 50.46 6.47 -49.88
C PRO A 11 49.97 6.47 -51.35
N PRO A 12 49.74 5.30 -51.96
CA PRO A 12 49.34 5.17 -53.37
C PRO A 12 47.86 5.50 -53.61
N ASP A 13 47.55 5.94 -54.84
CA ASP A 13 46.20 6.22 -55.33
C ASP A 13 45.23 5.04 -55.14
N GLU A 14 44.08 5.29 -54.50
CA GLU A 14 42.97 4.33 -54.44
C GLU A 14 42.20 4.29 -55.77
N PRO A 15 41.85 3.11 -56.29
CA PRO A 15 41.06 2.99 -57.52
C PRO A 15 39.60 3.41 -57.32
N SER A 16 39.12 4.28 -58.21
CA SER A 16 37.74 4.77 -58.29
C SER A 16 36.72 3.63 -58.37
N ARG A 17 35.91 3.43 -57.31
CA ARG A 17 34.75 2.53 -57.37
C ARG A 17 33.59 3.19 -58.12
N PRO A 18 32.85 2.44 -58.97
CA PRO A 18 31.73 3.00 -59.74
C PRO A 18 30.63 3.50 -58.80
N PRO A 19 29.89 4.56 -59.18
CA PRO A 19 28.89 5.18 -58.31
C PRO A 19 27.80 4.17 -57.97
N GLU A 20 27.62 3.90 -56.67
CA GLU A 20 26.53 3.06 -56.17
C GLU A 20 25.18 3.62 -56.62
N ASP A 21 24.35 2.74 -57.18
CA ASP A 21 23.01 3.05 -57.64
C ASP A 21 22.17 3.64 -56.49
N ARG A 22 21.60 4.83 -56.70
CA ARG A 22 20.95 5.66 -55.66
C ARG A 22 19.86 4.89 -54.90
N GLY A 23 19.22 3.91 -55.54
CA GLY A 23 18.21 3.05 -54.93
C GLY A 23 18.76 2.14 -53.82
N HIS A 24 19.99 1.64 -53.96
CA HIS A 24 20.62 0.78 -52.95
C HIS A 24 21.03 1.56 -51.70
N VAL A 25 21.46 2.82 -51.85
CA VAL A 25 21.83 3.68 -50.73
C VAL A 25 20.62 4.05 -49.88
N ILE A 26 19.48 4.32 -50.50
CA ILE A 26 18.22 4.64 -49.80
C ILE A 26 17.69 3.39 -49.05
N ARG A 27 17.71 2.21 -49.69
CA ARG A 27 17.31 0.96 -49.04
C ARG A 27 18.20 0.60 -47.86
N ARG A 28 19.52 0.77 -48.00
CA ARG A 28 20.47 0.54 -46.91
C ARG A 28 20.24 1.52 -45.75
N ARG A 29 20.02 2.81 -46.05
CA ARG A 29 19.72 3.82 -45.03
C ARG A 29 18.40 3.56 -44.32
N ALA A 30 17.35 3.16 -45.05
CA ALA A 30 16.06 2.80 -44.45
C ALA A 30 16.18 1.56 -43.54
N LEU A 31 16.93 0.54 -43.96
CA LEU A 31 17.20 -0.65 -43.16
C LEU A 31 18.01 -0.31 -41.89
N THR A 32 19.05 0.53 -42.02
CA THR A 32 19.84 1.00 -40.88
C THR A 32 18.99 1.80 -39.90
N LEU A 33 18.13 2.70 -40.39
CA LEU A 33 17.22 3.46 -39.52
C LEU A 33 16.21 2.54 -38.81
N LEU A 34 15.66 1.55 -39.50
CA LEU A 34 14.75 0.57 -38.90
C LEU A 34 15.45 -0.26 -37.81
N ILE A 35 16.69 -0.69 -38.05
CA ILE A 35 17.51 -1.41 -37.08
C ILE A 35 17.83 -0.54 -35.86
N ILE A 36 18.18 0.74 -36.06
CA ILE A 36 18.43 1.69 -34.95
C ILE A 36 17.17 1.88 -34.11
N VAL A 37 16.02 2.08 -34.75
CA VAL A 37 14.73 2.21 -34.04
C VAL A 37 14.41 0.94 -33.26
N LEU A 38 14.70 -0.25 -33.80
CA LEU A 38 14.48 -1.51 -33.09
C LEU A 38 15.44 -1.69 -31.91
N LEU A 39 16.73 -1.41 -32.10
CA LEU A 39 17.78 -1.55 -31.08
C LEU A 39 17.65 -0.55 -29.92
N ILE A 40 17.12 0.65 -30.16
CA ILE A 40 16.89 1.66 -29.11
C ILE A 40 15.46 1.55 -28.56
N GLY A 41 14.48 1.37 -29.44
CA GLY A 41 13.06 1.34 -29.08
C GLY A 41 12.66 0.12 -28.25
N VAL A 42 13.24 -1.06 -28.51
CA VAL A 42 12.93 -2.27 -27.74
C VAL A 42 13.48 -2.18 -26.30
N PRO A 43 14.77 -1.83 -26.05
CA PRO A 43 15.26 -1.64 -24.69
C PRO A 43 14.58 -0.47 -23.96
N ALA A 44 14.35 0.66 -24.65
CA ALA A 44 13.64 1.80 -24.07
C ALA A 44 12.18 1.46 -23.72
N GLY A 45 11.48 0.70 -24.57
CA GLY A 45 10.13 0.22 -24.30
C GLY A 45 10.06 -0.77 -23.14
N TYR A 46 11.06 -1.67 -23.01
CA TYR A 46 11.14 -2.63 -21.91
C TYR A 46 11.42 -1.96 -20.55
N LEU A 47 12.19 -0.86 -20.55
CA LEU A 47 12.43 -0.05 -19.35
C LEU A 47 11.16 0.67 -18.85
N VAL A 48 10.25 1.07 -19.75
CA VAL A 48 9.00 1.72 -19.37
C VAL A 48 8.00 0.75 -18.71
N ILE A 49 7.97 -0.52 -19.15
CA ILE A 49 7.02 -1.53 -18.61
C ILE A 49 7.51 -2.09 -17.27
N SER A 50 8.82 -2.27 -17.09
CA SER A 50 9.39 -2.86 -15.86
C SER A 50 9.39 -1.92 -14.65
N ALA A 51 9.35 -0.59 -14.86
CA ALA A 51 9.24 0.39 -13.78
C ALA A 51 7.80 0.55 -13.23
N ALA A 52 6.77 0.24 -14.03
CA ALA A 52 5.37 0.36 -13.62
C ALA A 52 4.92 -0.80 -12.73
N GLN A 53 5.36 -2.04 -13.01
CA GLN A 53 4.80 -3.21 -12.31
C GLN A 53 5.29 -3.39 -10.87
N SER A 54 6.46 -2.82 -10.51
CA SER A 54 7.03 -2.95 -9.17
C SER A 54 6.74 -1.74 -8.25
N ARG A 55 6.46 -0.56 -8.80
CA ARG A 55 6.09 0.64 -8.02
C ARG A 55 4.58 0.81 -7.83
N ASP A 56 3.75 0.32 -8.74
CA ASP A 56 2.30 0.47 -8.62
C ASP A 56 1.68 -0.56 -7.66
N SER A 57 2.27 -1.75 -7.48
CA SER A 57 1.77 -2.71 -6.49
C SER A 57 1.98 -2.28 -5.02
N GLY A 58 2.91 -1.35 -4.78
CA GLY A 58 3.10 -0.68 -3.49
C GLY A 58 2.24 0.58 -3.35
N LYS A 59 2.22 1.41 -4.40
CA LYS A 59 1.47 2.67 -4.41
C LYS A 59 -0.04 2.49 -4.49
N ASP A 60 -0.57 1.46 -5.15
CA ASP A 60 -2.01 1.19 -5.16
C ASP A 60 -2.50 0.68 -3.80
N LYS A 61 -1.61 0.05 -3.03
CA LYS A 61 -1.89 -0.33 -1.64
C LYS A 61 -1.79 0.86 -0.71
N GLU A 62 -0.98 1.86 -0.97
CA GLU A 62 -0.90 3.10 -0.16
C GLU A 62 -2.00 4.10 -0.53
N ALA A 63 -2.30 4.26 -1.83
CA ALA A 63 -3.29 5.21 -2.34
C ALA A 63 -4.72 4.88 -1.91
N LYS A 64 -5.05 3.59 -1.70
CA LYS A 64 -6.36 3.19 -1.13
C LYS A 64 -6.55 3.62 0.33
N TYR A 65 -5.47 3.87 1.09
CA TYR A 65 -5.57 4.30 2.49
C TYR A 65 -5.39 5.82 2.68
N SER A 66 -4.70 6.50 1.76
CA SER A 66 -4.47 7.96 1.85
C SER A 66 -5.74 8.80 1.75
N ALA A 67 -6.85 8.26 1.22
CA ALA A 67 -8.14 8.97 1.18
C ALA A 67 -8.90 8.94 2.53
N THR A 68 -8.42 8.17 3.51
CA THR A 68 -9.14 7.86 4.77
C THR A 68 -8.38 8.18 6.06
N GLY A 69 -7.19 8.77 5.96
CA GLY A 69 -6.34 9.11 7.12
C GLY A 69 -5.65 7.92 7.82
N LEU A 70 -6.04 6.68 7.54
CA LEU A 70 -5.43 5.48 8.11
C LEU A 70 -4.04 5.22 7.53
N SER A 71 -3.06 5.04 8.42
CA SER A 71 -1.70 4.60 8.08
C SER A 71 -1.62 3.09 8.17
N LYS A 72 -1.13 2.45 7.09
CA LYS A 72 -0.90 1.01 7.08
C LYS A 72 0.21 0.64 8.07
N GLY A 73 -0.02 -0.44 8.81
CA GLY A 73 0.94 -0.96 9.78
C GLY A 73 0.36 -1.03 11.19
N TRP A 74 1.21 -1.37 12.13
CA TRP A 74 0.83 -1.54 13.53
C TRP A 74 0.91 -0.21 14.26
N PRO A 75 -0.08 0.14 15.10
CA PRO A 75 0.13 1.17 16.10
C PRO A 75 1.29 0.76 17.01
N SER A 76 2.04 1.74 17.47
CA SER A 76 3.17 1.51 18.39
C SER A 76 2.70 0.82 19.67
N LYS A 77 3.61 0.14 20.37
CA LYS A 77 3.32 -0.49 21.67
C LYS A 77 2.77 0.53 22.68
N VAL A 78 3.27 1.77 22.65
CA VAL A 78 2.81 2.85 23.52
C VAL A 78 1.37 3.24 23.19
N GLN A 79 1.04 3.46 21.91
CA GLN A 79 -0.33 3.76 21.49
C GLN A 79 -1.29 2.65 21.91
N ARG A 80 -0.96 1.39 21.60
CA ARG A 80 -1.80 0.24 21.98
C ARG A 80 -2.06 0.18 23.49
N ARG A 81 -1.06 0.50 24.31
CA ARG A 81 -1.19 0.50 25.76
C ARG A 81 -2.00 1.69 26.29
N LEU A 82 -1.78 2.88 25.73
CA LEU A 82 -2.49 4.11 26.12
C LEU A 82 -3.98 4.03 25.77
N TYR A 83 -4.28 3.48 24.60
CA TYR A 83 -5.63 3.37 24.06
C TYR A 83 -6.31 2.03 24.33
N ASP A 84 -5.68 1.12 25.10
CA ASP A 84 -6.23 -0.19 25.44
C ASP A 84 -6.70 -1.00 24.21
N VAL A 85 -5.90 -0.96 23.12
CA VAL A 85 -6.18 -1.70 21.87
C VAL A 85 -5.15 -2.81 21.67
N PRO A 86 -5.38 -4.02 22.23
CA PRO A 86 -4.49 -5.15 22.08
C PRO A 86 -4.69 -5.82 20.71
N VAL A 87 -3.95 -5.39 19.68
CA VAL A 87 -4.01 -6.08 18.38
C VAL A 87 -3.35 -7.49 18.52
N PRO A 88 -4.10 -8.59 18.30
CA PRO A 88 -3.65 -9.97 18.55
C PRO A 88 -2.70 -10.47 17.44
N HIS A 89 -1.92 -11.51 17.71
CA HIS A 89 -1.06 -12.15 16.70
C HIS A 89 -1.59 -13.55 16.33
N PRO A 90 -1.71 -13.91 15.05
CA PRO A 90 -1.41 -13.11 13.87
C PRO A 90 -2.57 -12.15 13.50
N SER A 91 -2.20 -10.95 13.06
CA SER A 91 -3.13 -10.01 12.43
C SER A 91 -2.54 -9.48 11.13
N VAL A 92 -3.40 -9.37 10.11
CA VAL A 92 -3.08 -8.83 8.79
C VAL A 92 -3.98 -7.63 8.48
N ASN A 93 -3.68 -6.90 7.41
CA ASN A 93 -4.44 -5.70 7.01
C ASN A 93 -4.58 -4.66 8.13
N VAL A 94 -3.58 -4.60 9.02
CA VAL A 94 -3.56 -3.66 10.14
C VAL A 94 -3.34 -2.25 9.60
N ALA A 95 -4.21 -1.33 10.01
CA ALA A 95 -4.06 0.09 9.77
C ALA A 95 -4.59 0.88 10.96
N TYR A 96 -4.05 2.07 11.19
CA TYR A 96 -4.42 2.89 12.33
C TYR A 96 -4.34 4.38 12.02
N TYR A 97 -5.05 5.18 12.79
CA TYR A 97 -4.99 6.64 12.76
C TYR A 97 -5.16 7.16 14.19
N GLU A 98 -4.40 8.18 14.56
CA GLU A 98 -4.53 8.81 15.86
C GLU A 98 -4.91 10.27 15.68
N THR A 99 -5.91 10.72 16.45
CA THR A 99 -6.23 12.14 16.58
C THR A 99 -6.06 12.53 18.03
N ASN A 100 -5.24 13.55 18.28
CA ASN A 100 -4.97 14.04 19.61
C ASN A 100 -5.29 15.54 19.70
N ASN A 101 -6.07 15.92 20.70
CA ASN A 101 -6.17 17.30 21.15
C ASN A 101 -6.20 17.34 22.68
N TRP A 102 -6.05 18.55 23.22
CA TRP A 102 -5.95 18.78 24.67
C TRP A 102 -7.15 18.31 25.50
N ARG A 103 -8.34 18.10 24.91
CA ARG A 103 -9.54 17.59 25.60
C ARG A 103 -9.77 16.10 25.39
N THR A 104 -9.38 15.57 24.24
CA THR A 104 -9.74 14.20 23.87
C THR A 104 -8.74 13.64 22.87
N SER A 105 -8.31 12.43 23.16
CA SER A 105 -7.43 11.65 22.31
C SER A 105 -8.20 10.42 21.81
N ARG A 106 -8.03 10.09 20.51
CA ARG A 106 -8.65 8.92 19.90
C ARG A 106 -7.65 8.14 19.06
N LEU A 107 -7.78 6.82 19.11
CA LEU A 107 -7.07 5.90 18.22
C LEU A 107 -8.09 5.06 17.46
N TYR A 108 -8.00 5.11 16.15
CA TYR A 108 -8.75 4.26 15.22
C TYR A 108 -7.82 3.13 14.79
N VAL A 109 -8.27 1.89 14.92
CA VAL A 109 -7.50 0.72 14.49
C VAL A 109 -8.41 -0.23 13.73
N GLN A 110 -7.91 -0.77 12.63
CA GLN A 110 -8.52 -1.89 11.95
C GLN A 110 -7.51 -3.02 11.78
N PHE A 111 -7.99 -4.25 11.80
CA PHE A 111 -7.17 -5.43 11.51
C PHE A 111 -8.05 -6.60 11.13
N GLN A 112 -7.44 -7.58 10.45
CA GLN A 112 -8.05 -8.88 10.18
C GLN A 112 -7.27 -9.92 10.97
N THR A 113 -7.95 -10.79 11.69
CA THR A 113 -7.32 -11.81 12.53
C THR A 113 -8.06 -13.15 12.40
N THR A 114 -7.48 -14.22 12.93
CA THR A 114 -8.14 -15.53 12.98
C THR A 114 -9.23 -15.55 14.05
N ASN A 115 -10.08 -16.57 14.03
CA ASN A 115 -11.04 -16.81 15.12
C ASN A 115 -10.38 -16.82 16.52
N ALA A 116 -9.25 -17.52 16.68
CA ALA A 116 -8.52 -17.54 17.95
C ALA A 116 -7.97 -16.16 18.33
N GLY A 117 -7.48 -15.38 17.36
CA GLY A 117 -7.02 -14.01 17.60
C GLY A 117 -8.16 -13.07 17.98
N LEU A 118 -9.36 -13.25 17.42
CA LEU A 118 -10.55 -12.52 17.86
C LEU A 118 -10.90 -12.86 19.32
N ASP A 119 -10.80 -14.13 19.71
CA ASP A 119 -11.04 -14.55 21.10
C ASP A 119 -10.00 -13.95 22.05
N GLU A 120 -8.72 -13.94 21.67
CA GLU A 120 -7.65 -13.28 22.42
C GLU A 120 -7.91 -11.78 22.58
N PHE A 121 -8.23 -11.08 21.49
CA PHE A 121 -8.56 -9.66 21.52
C PHE A 121 -9.71 -9.34 22.48
N LEU A 122 -10.81 -10.10 22.40
CA LEU A 122 -11.96 -9.89 23.27
C LEU A 122 -11.62 -10.25 24.73
N ALA A 123 -10.89 -11.34 24.96
CA ALA A 123 -10.49 -11.77 26.29
C ALA A 123 -9.57 -10.76 26.99
N ASP A 124 -8.64 -10.14 26.26
CA ASP A 124 -7.80 -9.05 26.79
C ASP A 124 -8.64 -7.82 27.19
N LEU A 125 -9.79 -7.64 26.54
CA LEU A 125 -10.78 -6.64 26.92
C LEU A 125 -11.74 -7.12 28.04
N GLY A 126 -11.63 -8.36 28.50
CA GLY A 126 -12.55 -8.96 29.48
C GLY A 126 -13.92 -9.30 28.90
N LEU A 127 -13.99 -9.55 27.60
CA LEU A 127 -15.19 -9.82 26.82
C LEU A 127 -15.09 -11.17 26.11
N THR A 128 -16.21 -11.61 25.55
CA THR A 128 -16.33 -12.82 24.74
C THR A 128 -17.13 -12.52 23.48
N ARG A 129 -17.18 -13.46 22.53
CA ARG A 129 -18.02 -13.30 21.33
C ARG A 129 -19.51 -13.18 21.65
N ALA A 130 -19.96 -13.67 22.80
CA ALA A 130 -21.36 -13.58 23.21
C ALA A 130 -21.79 -12.15 23.57
N ASP A 131 -20.83 -11.27 23.88
CA ASP A 131 -21.06 -9.86 24.18
C ASP A 131 -21.24 -9.02 22.91
N LEU A 132 -20.93 -9.58 21.73
CA LEU A 132 -21.13 -8.91 20.45
C LEU A 132 -22.59 -8.98 20.01
N VAL A 133 -23.17 -7.83 19.70
CA VAL A 133 -24.57 -7.72 19.25
C VAL A 133 -24.63 -7.69 17.73
N LYS A 134 -25.30 -8.67 17.13
CA LYS A 134 -25.49 -8.72 15.68
C LYS A 134 -26.32 -7.53 15.18
N GLY A 135 -25.84 -6.87 14.14
CA GLY A 135 -26.46 -5.70 13.53
C GLY A 135 -26.08 -4.37 14.19
N GLU A 136 -25.40 -4.41 15.34
CA GLU A 136 -24.99 -3.21 16.06
C GLU A 136 -23.76 -2.58 15.39
N ILE A 137 -23.83 -1.28 15.10
CA ILE A 137 -22.71 -0.50 14.57
C ILE A 137 -22.27 0.50 15.65
N ALA A 138 -21.40 0.04 16.55
CA ALA A 138 -20.91 0.84 17.67
C ALA A 138 -20.12 2.08 17.24
N VAL A 139 -19.43 2.02 16.10
CA VAL A 139 -18.69 3.16 15.55
C VAL A 139 -19.65 4.20 15.01
N ASN A 140 -19.71 5.37 15.65
CA ASN A 140 -20.64 6.44 15.26
C ASN A 140 -20.31 7.05 13.88
N ALA A 141 -21.26 7.80 13.32
CA ALA A 141 -21.15 8.40 11.98
C ALA A 141 -19.96 9.39 11.83
N ARG A 142 -19.58 10.10 12.90
CA ARG A 142 -18.42 11.01 12.85
C ARG A 142 -17.13 10.22 12.66
N ASP A 143 -16.96 9.16 13.44
CA ASP A 143 -15.77 8.32 13.41
C ASP A 143 -15.70 7.52 12.10
N GLN A 144 -16.84 7.10 11.54
CA GLN A 144 -16.94 6.57 10.18
C GLN A 144 -16.49 7.59 9.13
N GLY A 145 -16.89 8.86 9.25
CA GLY A 145 -16.47 9.93 8.33
C GLY A 145 -14.97 10.24 8.38
N ILE A 146 -14.35 10.12 9.56
CA ILE A 146 -12.90 10.33 9.73
C ILE A 146 -12.11 9.18 9.10
N THR A 147 -12.56 7.94 9.30
CA THR A 147 -11.86 6.72 8.87
C THR A 147 -12.26 6.25 7.47
N GLY A 148 -13.31 6.83 6.89
CA GLY A 148 -13.94 6.33 5.67
C GLY A 148 -14.54 4.92 5.80
N TRP A 149 -14.68 4.38 7.01
CA TRP A 149 -15.31 3.08 7.20
C TRP A 149 -16.80 3.16 6.87
N ASN A 150 -17.28 2.18 6.09
CA ASN A 150 -18.69 2.03 5.80
C ASN A 150 -19.16 0.63 6.19
N PHE A 151 -20.23 0.58 6.99
CA PHE A 151 -20.83 -0.64 7.49
C PHE A 151 -22.22 -0.93 6.88
N THR A 152 -22.80 0.01 6.12
CA THR A 152 -24.12 -0.17 5.50
C THR A 152 -24.20 0.40 4.08
N GLY A 153 -25.08 -0.17 3.25
CA GLY A 153 -25.30 0.33 1.89
C GLY A 153 -24.11 0.13 0.93
N PRO A 154 -24.09 0.87 -0.20
CA PRO A 154 -23.08 0.70 -1.24
C PRO A 154 -21.66 0.97 -0.73
N GLY A 155 -20.74 0.04 -1.02
CA GLY A 155 -19.34 0.13 -0.59
C GLY A 155 -19.06 -0.43 0.81
N ALA A 156 -20.09 -0.80 1.58
CA ALA A 156 -19.89 -1.55 2.81
C ALA A 156 -19.34 -2.95 2.52
N ARG A 157 -18.50 -3.45 3.43
CA ARG A 157 -18.05 -4.84 3.35
C ARG A 157 -19.27 -5.76 3.55
N PRO A 158 -19.47 -6.79 2.72
CA PRO A 158 -20.60 -7.70 2.92
C PRO A 158 -20.41 -8.56 4.19
N GLY A 159 -21.40 -9.39 4.52
CA GLY A 159 -21.41 -10.16 5.77
C GLY A 159 -22.07 -9.44 6.94
N ASP A 160 -22.14 -10.13 8.08
CA ASP A 160 -22.74 -9.57 9.28
C ASP A 160 -21.75 -8.66 10.00
N ASN A 161 -22.26 -7.54 10.54
CA ASN A 161 -21.53 -6.71 11.48
C ASN A 161 -22.05 -7.01 12.88
N LEU A 162 -21.14 -7.19 13.84
CA LEU A 162 -21.48 -7.33 15.25
C LEU A 162 -20.74 -6.27 16.04
N GLY A 163 -21.47 -5.52 16.85
CA GLY A 163 -20.93 -4.37 17.57
C GLY A 163 -21.01 -4.53 19.07
N LEU A 164 -20.13 -3.81 19.78
CA LEU A 164 -20.26 -3.55 21.21
C LEU A 164 -19.58 -2.23 21.57
N VAL A 165 -20.03 -1.63 22.66
CA VAL A 165 -19.38 -0.49 23.30
C VAL A 165 -18.90 -0.92 24.68
N LYS A 166 -17.60 -0.83 24.93
CA LYS A 166 -17.00 -1.06 26.25
C LYS A 166 -16.76 0.28 26.92
N GLU A 167 -17.69 0.66 27.79
CA GLU A 167 -17.55 1.86 28.62
C GLU A 167 -16.57 1.61 29.76
N GLN A 168 -15.65 2.55 29.97
CA GLN A 168 -14.67 2.51 31.05
C GLN A 168 -14.59 3.87 31.72
N LYS A 169 -14.34 3.89 33.03
CA LYS A 169 -14.18 5.14 33.78
C LYS A 169 -12.85 5.80 33.41
N ASN A 170 -12.88 7.11 33.21
CA ASN A 170 -11.67 7.92 33.02
C ASN A 170 -10.62 7.64 34.11
N PRO A 171 -9.33 7.54 33.76
CA PRO A 171 -8.74 7.87 32.45
C PRO A 171 -8.72 6.69 31.44
N LYS A 172 -9.34 5.55 31.76
CA LYS A 172 -9.37 4.42 30.82
C LYS A 172 -10.24 4.76 29.60
N PRO A 173 -9.82 4.36 28.39
CA PRO A 173 -10.57 4.67 27.18
C PRO A 173 -11.89 3.90 27.11
N THR A 174 -12.88 4.53 26.50
CA THR A 174 -14.07 3.84 25.96
C THR A 174 -13.71 3.23 24.61
N LEU A 175 -14.12 1.98 24.37
CA LEU A 175 -13.86 1.28 23.11
C LEU A 175 -15.16 0.99 22.37
N ASP A 176 -15.27 1.48 21.15
CA ASP A 176 -16.34 1.11 20.23
C ASP A 176 -15.76 0.06 19.27
N VAL A 177 -16.32 -1.14 19.29
CA VAL A 177 -15.81 -2.29 18.52
C VAL A 177 -16.88 -2.73 17.53
N VAL A 178 -16.47 -2.95 16.27
CA VAL A 178 -17.29 -3.62 15.26
C VAL A 178 -16.49 -4.76 14.65
N VAL A 179 -17.09 -5.94 14.60
CA VAL A 179 -16.55 -7.15 13.98
C VAL A 179 -17.38 -7.47 12.76
N ASN A 180 -16.74 -7.53 11.59
CA ASN A 180 -17.36 -7.96 10.35
C ASN A 180 -16.97 -9.41 10.05
N THR A 181 -17.97 -10.27 9.81
CA THR A 181 -17.80 -11.71 9.60
C THR A 181 -17.94 -12.12 8.14
N TRP A 182 -17.63 -11.23 7.18
CA TRP A 182 -17.59 -11.60 5.75
C TRP A 182 -16.77 -12.87 5.50
N ASN A 183 -15.62 -12.96 6.17
CA ASN A 183 -14.79 -14.15 6.19
C ASN A 183 -14.90 -14.76 7.59
N THR A 184 -15.62 -15.87 7.69
CA THR A 184 -15.90 -16.57 8.96
C THR A 184 -14.63 -17.09 9.64
N ASP A 185 -13.57 -17.38 8.88
CA ASP A 185 -12.30 -17.87 9.44
C ASP A 185 -11.37 -16.73 9.88
N ASN A 186 -11.50 -15.58 9.21
CA ASN A 186 -10.66 -14.42 9.41
C ASN A 186 -11.49 -13.13 9.52
N PRO A 187 -12.21 -12.93 10.63
CA PRO A 187 -13.04 -11.76 10.86
C PRO A 187 -12.22 -10.46 10.81
N PHE A 188 -12.88 -9.39 10.38
CA PHE A 188 -12.30 -8.06 10.33
C PHE A 188 -12.79 -7.24 11.51
N VAL A 189 -11.88 -6.65 12.27
CA VAL A 189 -12.17 -5.90 13.49
C VAL A 189 -11.86 -4.42 13.27
N TYR A 190 -12.78 -3.58 13.70
CA TYR A 190 -12.69 -2.13 13.71
C TYR A 190 -12.83 -1.66 15.15
N VAL A 191 -11.92 -0.80 15.60
CA VAL A 191 -11.88 -0.31 16.98
C VAL A 191 -11.70 1.20 16.96
N VAL A 192 -12.56 1.90 17.70
CA VAL A 192 -12.36 3.30 18.07
C VAL A 192 -12.13 3.35 19.57
N SER A 193 -10.93 3.74 19.97
CA SER A 193 -10.60 4.00 21.36
C SER A 193 -10.63 5.50 21.64
N ARG A 194 -11.34 5.91 22.68
CA ARG A 194 -11.50 7.32 23.06
C ARG A 194 -11.18 7.50 24.52
N THR A 195 -10.20 8.35 24.82
CA THR A 195 -9.86 8.75 26.19
C THR A 195 -9.83 10.27 26.33
N SER A 196 -10.12 10.74 27.55
CA SER A 196 -9.89 12.12 27.96
C SER A 196 -8.73 12.11 28.97
N PRO A 197 -7.62 12.79 28.68
CA PRO A 197 -6.47 12.86 29.59
C PRO A 197 -6.79 13.54 30.92
#